data_AF-A0A3A4Z7S6-F1
#
_entry.id   AF-A0A3A4Z7S6-F1
#
_cell.length_a   1.000
_cell.length_b   1.000
_cell.length_c   1.000
_cell.angle_alpha   90.00
_cell.angle_beta   90.00
_cell.angle_gamma   90.00
#
_symmetry.space_group_name_H-M   'P 1'
#
loop_
_entity.id
_entity.type
_entity.pdbx_description
1 polymer ?
#
loop_
_entity_poly.entity_id
_entity_poly.type
_entity_poly.pdbx_seq_one_letter_code
_entity_poly.pdbx_strand_id
1 'polypeptide(L)'
;MNFINAVADSLGRLVVDAIRLIPMIIVAVVIWIIGVALINLATSLIRRIDLKGTNLDNRVLGILAKIVSIAGRILLILIILDYFGIGEAILAAIAGGLTLTFAIAIGLAFGRAIEGDAKDLWESTKGELKRK
;
A
#
# COMPACT_ATOMS: atom_id res chain seq x y z
N MET A 1 40.45 -31.19 -8.55
CA MET A 1 39.86 -30.57 -7.35
C MET A 1 38.63 -31.38 -6.95
N ASN A 2 38.68 -32.04 -5.80
CA ASN A 2 37.76 -33.12 -5.43
C ASN A 2 36.37 -32.57 -5.08
N PHE A 3 35.32 -33.26 -5.54
CA PHE A 3 33.91 -32.98 -5.25
C PHE A 3 33.63 -32.74 -3.76
N ILE A 4 34.32 -33.46 -2.87
CA ILE A 4 34.21 -33.32 -1.42
C ILE A 4 34.60 -31.91 -0.94
N ASN A 5 35.63 -31.30 -1.54
CA ASN A 5 36.05 -29.94 -1.17
C ASN A 5 35.05 -28.90 -1.68
N ALA A 6 34.46 -29.10 -2.86
CA ALA A 6 33.42 -28.21 -3.37
C ALA A 6 32.13 -28.25 -2.52
N VAL A 7 31.76 -29.43 -2.01
CA VAL A 7 30.63 -29.60 -1.10
C VAL A 7 30.92 -28.95 0.26
N ALA A 8 32.12 -29.16 0.82
CA ALA A 8 32.53 -28.53 2.06
C ALA A 8 32.56 -27.00 1.97
N ASP A 9 33.09 -26.45 0.87
CA ASP A 9 33.10 -25.00 0.61
C ASP A 9 31.69 -24.43 0.47
N SER A 10 30.78 -25.16 -0.18
CA SER A 10 29.38 -24.76 -0.34
C SER A 10 28.64 -24.75 1.01
N LEU A 11 28.85 -25.78 1.84
CA LEU A 11 28.29 -25.82 3.20
C LEU A 11 28.87 -24.72 4.08
N GLY A 12 30.17 -24.43 3.97
CA GLY A 12 30.81 -23.33 4.68
C GLY A 12 30.19 -21.97 4.33
N ARG A 13 29.92 -21.72 3.04
CA ARG A 13 29.24 -20.50 2.60
C ARG A 13 27.83 -20.39 3.16
N LEU A 14 27.05 -21.48 3.14
CA LEU A 14 25.70 -21.49 3.70
C LEU A 14 25.68 -21.15 5.21
N VAL A 15 26.65 -21.64 5.98
CA VAL A 15 26.77 -21.32 7.41
C VAL A 15 27.12 -19.84 7.60
N VAL A 16 28.04 -19.29 6.80
CA VAL A 16 28.41 -17.87 6.85
C VAL A 16 27.22 -16.97 6.49
N ASP A 17 26.45 -17.35 5.48
CA ASP A 17 25.24 -16.62 5.07
C ASP A 17 24.15 -16.70 6.15
N ALA A 18 23.97 -17.86 6.79
CA ALA A 18 23.03 -18.01 7.90
C ALA A 18 23.40 -17.12 9.10
N ILE A 19 24.70 -17.00 9.43
CA ILE A 19 25.16 -16.09 10.49
C ILE A 19 24.89 -14.63 10.13
N ARG A 20 25.00 -14.25 8.84
CA ARG A 20 24.68 -12.90 8.35
C ARG A 20 23.20 -12.56 8.43
N LEU A 21 22.30 -13.54 8.50
CA LEU A 21 20.87 -13.29 8.71
C LEU A 21 20.55 -12.81 10.13
N ILE A 22 21.36 -13.17 11.13
CA ILE A 22 21.14 -12.79 12.53
C ILE A 22 21.03 -11.26 12.71
N PRO A 23 22.01 -10.44 12.26
CA PRO A 23 21.90 -8.99 12.36
C PRO A 23 20.73 -8.43 11.54
N MET A 24 20.42 -9.01 10.38
CA MET A 24 19.25 -8.59 9.60
C MET A 24 17.94 -8.81 10.37
N ILE A 25 17.77 -9.95 11.03
CA ILE A 25 16.59 -10.24 11.84
C ILE A 25 16.48 -9.24 13.00
N ILE A 26 17.59 -8.89 13.65
CA ILE A 26 17.61 -7.89 14.72
C ILE A 26 17.11 -6.54 14.20
N VAL A 27 17.62 -6.09 13.05
CA VAL A 27 17.18 -4.82 12.44
C VAL A 27 15.70 -4.87 12.06
N ALA A 28 15.22 -5.98 11.49
CA ALA A 28 13.81 -6.18 11.18
C ALA A 28 12.91 -6.08 12.44
N VAL A 29 13.35 -6.65 13.56
CA VAL A 29 12.64 -6.53 14.84
C VAL A 29 12.62 -5.08 15.34
N VAL A 30 13.73 -4.35 15.20
CA VAL A 30 13.79 -2.92 15.55
C VAL A 30 12.82 -2.11 14.69
N ILE A 31 12.82 -2.34 13.37
CA ILE A 31 11.89 -1.70 12.42
C ILE A 31 10.44 -2.00 12.84
N TRP A 32 10.13 -3.25 13.20
CA TRP A 32 8.79 -3.63 13.64
C TRP A 32 8.35 -2.84 14.88
N ILE A 33 9.20 -2.77 15.91
CA ILE A 33 8.90 -2.07 17.15
C ILE A 33 8.61 -0.58 16.88
N ILE A 34 9.51 0.07 16.12
CA ILE A 34 9.37 1.49 15.78
C ILE A 34 8.13 1.72 14.91
N GLY A 35 7.92 0.87 13.90
CA GLY A 35 6.79 0.97 12.99
C GLY A 35 5.44 0.84 13.69
N VAL A 36 5.29 -0.14 14.58
CA VAL A 36 4.07 -0.30 15.38
C VAL A 36 3.84 0.91 16.28
N ALA A 37 4.89 1.44 16.90
CA ALA A 37 4.79 2.65 17.72
C ALA A 37 4.31 3.86 16.90
N LEU A 38 4.86 4.06 15.70
CA LEU A 38 4.44 5.14 14.80
C LEU A 38 2.99 4.99 14.33
N ILE A 39 2.55 3.78 13.98
CA ILE A 39 1.17 3.51 13.58
C ILE A 39 0.19 3.79 14.73
N ASN A 40 0.53 3.37 15.94
CA ASN A 40 -0.28 3.63 17.12
C ASN A 40 -0.36 5.14 17.44
N LEU A 41 0.75 5.86 17.26
CA LEU A 41 0.78 7.31 17.43
C LEU A 41 -0.08 8.02 16.39
N ALA A 42 0.02 7.65 15.12
CA ALA A 42 -0.80 8.20 14.04
C ALA A 42 -2.30 7.96 14.27
N THR A 43 -2.68 6.73 14.65
CA THR A 43 -4.09 6.39 14.90
C THR A 43 -4.64 7.07 16.15
N SER A 44 -3.81 7.27 17.18
CA SER A 44 -4.16 8.05 18.37
C SER A 44 -4.36 9.53 18.03
N LEU A 45 -3.48 10.11 17.19
CA LEU A 45 -3.61 11.48 16.71
C LEU A 45 -4.93 11.65 15.95
N ILE A 46 -5.24 10.78 15.00
CA ILE A 46 -6.49 10.84 14.22
C ILE A 46 -7.73 10.87 15.12
N ARG A 47 -7.74 10.08 16.20
CA ARG A 47 -8.85 10.05 17.16
C ARG A 47 -8.92 11.28 18.07
N ARG A 48 -7.82 12.03 18.21
CA ARG A 48 -7.74 13.25 19.02
C ARG A 48 -7.91 14.53 18.20
N ILE A 49 -8.06 14.42 16.89
CA ILE A 49 -8.38 15.54 16.02
C ILE A 49 -9.84 15.93 16.28
N ASP A 50 -10.03 16.82 17.25
CA ASP A 50 -11.27 17.56 17.44
C ASP A 50 -11.12 18.87 16.65
N LEU A 51 -11.51 18.83 15.37
CA LEU A 51 -11.48 20.01 14.51
C LEU A 51 -12.55 20.96 15.01
N LYS A 52 -12.16 21.91 15.87
CA LYS A 52 -12.99 23.06 16.27
C LYS A 52 -13.55 23.73 15.00
N GLY A 53 -14.78 23.42 14.63
CA GLY A 53 -15.46 23.92 13.44
C GLY A 53 -16.01 22.86 12.47
N THR A 54 -15.58 21.60 12.58
CA THR A 54 -16.09 20.50 11.74
C THR A 54 -16.69 19.43 12.64
N ASN A 55 -18.01 19.24 12.59
CA ASN A 55 -18.71 18.10 13.21
C ASN A 55 -18.37 16.80 12.46
N LEU A 56 -17.09 16.41 12.45
CA LEU A 56 -16.70 15.10 11.99
C LEU A 56 -17.18 14.09 13.02
N ASP A 57 -18.20 13.34 12.63
CA ASP A 57 -18.76 12.27 13.44
C ASP A 57 -17.62 11.34 13.89
N ASN A 58 -17.59 11.01 15.17
CA ASN A 58 -16.66 10.07 15.78
C ASN A 58 -16.61 8.74 15.02
N ARG A 59 -17.71 8.37 14.34
CA ARG A 59 -17.75 7.21 13.44
C ARG A 59 -16.80 7.35 12.24
N VAL A 60 -16.73 8.53 11.61
CA VAL A 60 -15.85 8.79 10.46
C VAL A 60 -14.38 8.74 10.91
N LEU A 61 -14.04 9.40 12.01
CA LEU A 61 -12.68 9.35 12.58
C LEU A 61 -12.28 7.93 12.98
N GLY A 62 -13.21 7.15 13.52
CA GLY A 62 -12.99 5.74 13.86
C GLY A 62 -12.70 4.87 12.64
N ILE A 63 -13.44 5.07 11.54
CA ILE A 63 -13.20 4.37 10.26
C ILE A 63 -11.84 4.79 9.70
N LEU A 64 -11.53 6.08 9.68
CA LEU A 64 -10.26 6.61 9.17
C LEU A 64 -9.07 6.03 9.94
N ALA A 65 -9.13 6.04 11.28
CA ALA A 65 -8.10 5.45 12.12
C ALA A 65 -7.93 3.95 11.86
N LYS A 66 -9.02 3.22 11.60
CA LYS A 66 -8.97 1.79 11.26
C LYS A 66 -8.29 1.56 9.91
N ILE A 67 -8.62 2.37 8.90
CA ILE A 67 -7.98 2.31 7.57
C ILE A 67 -6.48 2.59 7.70
N VAL A 68 -6.10 3.66 8.40
CA VAL A 68 -4.69 4.03 8.62
C VAL A 68 -3.95 2.93 9.39
N SER A 69 -4.58 2.31 10.39
CA SER A 69 -3.99 1.18 11.10
C SER A 69 -3.73 -0.02 10.20
N ILE A 70 -4.67 -0.36 9.32
CA ILE A 70 -4.54 -1.51 8.41
C ILE A 70 -3.48 -1.21 7.36
N ALA A 71 -3.59 -0.05 6.69
CA ALA A 71 -2.65 0.39 5.67
C ALA A 71 -1.23 0.49 6.24
N GLY A 72 -1.05 1.11 7.41
CA GLY A 72 0.24 1.23 8.06
C GLY A 72 0.89 -0.11 8.40
N ARG A 73 0.11 -1.11 8.86
CA ARG A 73 0.62 -2.46 9.12
C ARG A 73 1.05 -3.19 7.85
N ILE A 74 0.28 -3.05 6.77
CA ILE A 74 0.65 -3.60 5.46
C ILE A 74 1.97 -2.99 5.00
N LEU A 75 2.07 -1.66 5.08
CA LEU A 75 3.27 -0.92 4.68
C LEU A 75 4.49 -1.33 5.52
N LEU A 76 4.32 -1.50 6.84
CA LEU A 76 5.37 -1.98 7.73
C LEU A 76 5.88 -3.38 7.35
N ILE A 77 4.97 -4.31 7.04
CA ILE A 77 5.34 -5.65 6.57
C ILE A 77 6.13 -5.56 5.26
N LEU A 78 5.69 -4.71 4.34
CA LEU A 78 6.38 -4.51 3.06
C LEU A 78 7.79 -3.93 3.25
N ILE A 79 7.97 -2.95 4.15
CA ILE A 79 9.29 -2.41 4.50
C ILE A 79 10.20 -3.51 5.07
N ILE A 80 9.67 -4.39 5.93
CA ILE A 80 10.45 -5.50 6.48
C ILE A 80 10.84 -6.48 5.36
N LEU A 81 9.91 -6.83 4.47
CA LEU A 81 10.18 -7.71 3.33
C LEU A 81 11.22 -7.10 2.37
N ASP A 82 11.16 -5.79 2.18
CA ASP A 82 12.11 -5.02 1.37
C ASP A 82 13.51 -5.04 1.97
N TYR A 83 13.60 -4.91 3.30
CA TYR A 83 14.86 -5.06 4.01
C TYR A 83 15.50 -6.45 3.84
N PHE A 84 14.68 -7.50 3.64
CA PHE A 84 15.16 -8.84 3.29
C PHE A 84 15.46 -9.04 1.79
N GLY A 85 15.25 -8.02 0.94
CA GLY A 85 15.47 -8.08 -0.51
C GLY A 85 14.38 -8.82 -1.29
N ILE A 86 13.28 -9.20 -0.64
CA ILE A 86 12.11 -9.84 -1.27
C ILE A 86 11.03 -8.78 -1.57
N GLY A 87 11.09 -7.64 -0.89
CA GLY A 87 10.07 -6.60 -0.95
C GLY A 87 9.96 -5.93 -2.29
N GLU A 88 11.05 -5.59 -2.99
CA GLU A 88 10.98 -4.87 -4.27
C GLU A 88 10.07 -5.56 -5.31
N ALA A 89 10.21 -6.87 -5.50
CA ALA A 89 9.39 -7.62 -6.45
C ALA A 89 7.92 -7.67 -6.04
N ILE A 90 7.66 -7.86 -4.74
CA ILE A 90 6.29 -7.88 -4.18
C ILE A 90 5.67 -6.49 -4.25
N LEU A 91 6.43 -5.45 -3.92
CA LEU A 91 6.04 -4.05 -3.98
C LEU A 91 5.74 -3.63 -5.41
N ALA A 92 6.56 -4.01 -6.39
CA ALA A 92 6.32 -3.74 -7.80
C ALA A 92 5.02 -4.40 -8.28
N ALA A 93 4.78 -5.67 -7.91
CA ALA A 93 3.55 -6.38 -8.26
C ALA A 93 2.31 -5.74 -7.64
N ILE A 94 2.37 -5.39 -6.35
CA ILE A 94 1.28 -4.71 -5.64
C ILE A 94 1.04 -3.32 -6.22
N ALA A 95 2.09 -2.54 -6.44
CA ALA A 95 1.99 -1.18 -6.99
C ALA A 95 1.39 -1.21 -8.41
N GLY A 96 1.81 -2.15 -9.26
CA GLY A 96 1.23 -2.36 -10.58
C GLY A 96 -0.26 -2.70 -10.51
N GLY A 97 -0.64 -3.65 -9.64
CA GLY A 97 -2.04 -4.04 -9.43
C GLY A 97 -2.91 -2.91 -8.85
N LEU A 98 -2.41 -2.17 -7.87
CA LEU A 98 -3.10 -1.03 -7.27
C LEU A 98 -3.27 0.11 -8.27
N THR A 99 -2.23 0.43 -9.06
CA THR A 99 -2.30 1.48 -10.08
C THR A 99 -3.40 1.18 -11.10
N LEU A 100 -3.46 -0.05 -11.58
CA LEU A 100 -4.52 -0.50 -12.50
C LEU A 100 -5.90 -0.41 -11.84
N THR A 101 -6.02 -0.89 -10.60
CA THR A 101 -7.29 -0.88 -9.86
C THR A 101 -7.79 0.55 -9.62
N PHE A 102 -6.90 1.47 -9.24
CA PHE A 102 -7.23 2.87 -9.07
C PHE A 102 -7.61 3.53 -10.39
N ALA A 103 -6.87 3.26 -11.47
CA ALA A 103 -7.21 3.78 -12.79
C ALA A 103 -8.62 3.34 -13.22
N ILE A 104 -8.97 2.07 -13.01
CA ILE A 104 -10.32 1.54 -13.29
C ILE A 104 -11.36 2.18 -12.39
N ALA A 105 -11.14 2.21 -11.07
CA ALA A 105 -12.11 2.74 -10.12
C ALA A 105 -12.39 4.23 -10.36
N ILE A 106 -11.35 5.02 -10.60
CA ILE A 106 -11.44 6.44 -10.93
C ILE A 106 -12.13 6.60 -12.29
N GLY A 107 -11.70 5.87 -13.32
CA GLY A 107 -12.31 5.92 -14.64
C GLY A 107 -13.81 5.60 -14.62
N LEU A 108 -14.23 4.59 -13.86
CA LEU A 108 -15.64 4.24 -13.67
C LEU A 108 -16.40 5.31 -12.89
N ALA A 109 -15.81 5.85 -11.82
CA ALA A 109 -16.44 6.88 -11.01
C ALA A 109 -16.68 8.17 -11.82
N PHE A 110 -15.67 8.65 -12.55
CA PHE A 110 -15.78 9.83 -13.40
C PHE A 110 -16.64 9.57 -14.65
N GLY A 111 -16.52 8.40 -15.27
CA GLY A 111 -17.35 8.01 -16.42
C GLY A 111 -18.84 8.03 -16.07
N ARG A 112 -19.22 7.52 -14.90
CA ARG A 112 -20.59 7.58 -14.39
C ARG A 112 -21.00 9.00 -14.00
N ALA A 113 -20.10 9.81 -13.48
CA ALA A 113 -20.40 11.20 -13.11
C ALA A 113 -20.71 12.09 -14.33
N ILE A 114 -20.04 11.85 -15.46
CA ILE A 114 -20.18 12.64 -16.71
C ILE A 114 -21.27 12.09 -17.64
N GLU A 115 -21.81 10.90 -17.35
CA GLU A 115 -22.83 10.24 -18.18
C GLU A 115 -24.08 11.12 -18.41
N GLY A 116 -24.50 11.88 -17.38
CA GLY A 116 -25.62 12.83 -17.47
C GLY A 116 -25.34 13.96 -18.47
N ASP A 117 -24.21 14.65 -18.30
CA ASP A 117 -23.81 15.77 -19.15
C ASP A 117 -23.63 15.34 -20.62
N ALA A 118 -23.06 14.16 -20.85
CA ALA A 118 -22.89 13.59 -22.18
C ALA A 118 -24.23 13.28 -22.87
N LYS A 119 -25.23 12.83 -22.09
CA LYS A 119 -26.58 12.55 -22.61
C LYS A 119 -27.31 13.83 -22.98
N ASP A 120 -27.21 14.87 -22.15
CA ASP A 120 -27.85 16.16 -22.40
C ASP A 120 -27.27 16.86 -23.64
N LEU A 121 -25.96 16.75 -23.84
CA LEU A 121 -25.27 17.18 -25.07
C LEU A 121 -25.78 16.44 -26.30
N TRP A 122 -25.88 15.11 -26.23
CA TRP A 122 -26.36 14.29 -27.34
C TRP A 122 -27.81 14.64 -27.74
N GLU A 123 -28.69 14.83 -26.75
CA GLU A 123 -30.09 15.21 -27.01
C GLU A 123 -30.20 16.59 -27.66
N SER A 124 -29.39 17.55 -27.20
CA SER A 124 -29.31 18.90 -27.78
C SER A 124 -28.83 18.86 -29.23
N THR A 125 -27.74 18.15 -29.53
CA THR A 125 -27.20 18.02 -30.90
C THR A 125 -28.15 17.27 -31.82
N LYS A 126 -28.83 16.23 -31.34
CA LYS A 126 -29.84 15.47 -32.10
C LYS A 126 -31.05 16.34 -32.46
N GLY A 127 -31.44 17.26 -31.58
CA GLY A 127 -32.50 18.23 -31.82
C GLY A 127 -32.16 19.23 -32.93
N GLU A 128 -30.93 19.72 -32.95
CA GLU A 128 -30.43 20.63 -34.00
C GLU A 128 -30.33 19.94 -35.37
N LEU A 129 -29.85 18.69 -35.40
CA LEU A 129 -29.74 17.90 -36.63
C LEU A 129 -31.09 17.57 -37.28
N LYS A 130 -32.18 17.46 -36.50
CA LYS A 130 -33.53 17.21 -37.02
C LYS A 130 -34.24 18.47 -37.54
N ARG A 131 -33.74 19.66 -37.24
CA ARG A 131 -34.30 20.95 -37.69
C ARG A 131 -33.70 21.43 -39.02
N LYS A 132 -32.59 20.84 -39.46
CA LYS A 132 -32.04 20.99 -40.81
C LYS A 132 -32.61 19.90 -41.72
#